data_AF-A0A094EJ97-F1
#
_entry.id   AF-A0A094EJ97-F1
#
_cell.length_a   1.000
_cell.length_b   1.000
_cell.length_c   1.000
_cell.angle_alpha   90.00
_cell.angle_beta   90.00
_cell.angle_gamma   90.00
#
_symmetry.space_group_name_H-M   'P 1'
#
loop_
_entity.id
_entity.type
_entity.pdbx_description
1 polymer ?
#
loop_
_entity_poly.entity_id
_entity_poly.type
_entity_poly.pdbx_seq_one_letter_code
_entity_poly.pdbx_strand_id
1 'polypeptide(L)'
;MSSYISKAIIIGIIFCRKSAAFSGQTQVIPWSSNTYGPNGPWHAVNIRIGTPSQSIDLLPGGSWMSNVLASSVCATGSSCIAQSAGVYNGSSSSTNVEIGQTGSIVNSSFSHTVGAQPTIFGSAHWMFDTVAVTVREGASGDSFIAPIQNFDMLVVSNGHETLPDGSTYPLTIGKLALGAPDFNQTWNHFPPNPRWNGTFITSSMFGEGRTPSNSYGMHIGSPAFGIPGSLTIGGYDQSRVLGLVSSQPYAIDHLPIDLLDIGIGVEVGASPFNFSSQTGLLASGNSSIISSMRVAVDATVPYLYLPQSTCDSITKNLPVTFQPKYGLYFWNTADPKYKMIVSSPSYLSFTFRLNSAVSQNITIKVPFSLLNLTLTSPIISTPTLYFPCFPGQVPGGIFSLGRSFLQAAFVGVNWQSGNSVWFLAQAPGPNTPTTIAPTPIQPTDNSIISSTTVWADTWSGFWTILDNPTSANTSTGNTAQSGGKLSKAAIGGICAAVAVCLIAALVTGCLLYKRRKGKPAELNPTSAAHHHVQSQEMSPEGQDYTRSGYGPQELSTERAPKEMYAQMGMNSPVEMYAPVVR
;
A
#
# COMPACT_ATOMS: atom_id res chain seq x y z
N MET A 1 -71.44 20.65 -5.11
CA MET A 1 -70.88 22.02 -5.13
C MET A 1 -70.09 22.21 -3.85
N SER A 2 -68.84 22.63 -3.99
CA SER A 2 -67.92 23.09 -2.94
C SER A 2 -67.36 22.06 -1.94
N SER A 3 -66.04 22.16 -1.74
CA SER A 3 -65.27 21.65 -0.60
C SER A 3 -64.59 20.26 -0.66
N TYR A 4 -63.90 19.88 -1.73
CA TYR A 4 -62.89 18.79 -1.65
C TYR A 4 -61.65 18.94 -2.57
N ILE A 5 -61.26 20.16 -2.98
CA ILE A 5 -60.14 20.35 -3.94
C ILE A 5 -58.91 21.08 -3.34
N SER A 6 -58.87 21.38 -2.04
CA SER A 6 -57.79 22.23 -1.49
C SER A 6 -56.92 21.63 -0.39
N LYS A 7 -56.94 20.32 -0.13
CA LYS A 7 -56.03 19.70 0.86
C LYS A 7 -55.65 18.25 0.49
N ALA A 8 -54.68 18.10 -0.41
CA ALA A 8 -53.71 16.99 -0.41
C ALA A 8 -52.58 17.13 -1.46
N ILE A 9 -52.34 18.34 -2.02
CA ILE A 9 -51.12 18.67 -2.77
C ILE A 9 -49.90 18.82 -1.81
N ILE A 10 -49.96 18.24 -0.61
CA ILE A 10 -48.85 18.10 0.36
C ILE A 10 -48.68 16.62 0.75
N ILE A 11 -48.94 15.69 -0.18
CA ILE A 11 -48.52 14.27 -0.07
C ILE A 11 -47.83 13.89 -1.39
N GLY A 12 -46.87 14.72 -1.82
CA GLY A 12 -46.17 14.56 -3.09
C GLY A 12 -44.78 15.18 -3.14
N ILE A 13 -44.16 15.47 -1.98
CA ILE A 13 -42.75 15.91 -1.87
C ILE A 13 -41.97 15.05 -0.84
N ILE A 14 -42.56 13.96 -0.34
CA ILE A 14 -41.87 12.99 0.51
C ILE A 14 -42.04 11.62 -0.13
N PHE A 15 -41.31 11.36 -1.20
CA PHE A 15 -40.83 10.02 -1.64
C PHE A 15 -40.17 10.16 -3.03
N CYS A 16 -39.24 11.10 -3.14
CA CYS A 16 -38.14 11.02 -4.09
C CYS A 16 -36.93 11.76 -3.51
N ARG A 17 -36.68 11.59 -2.20
CA ARG A 17 -35.29 11.52 -1.76
C ARG A 17 -34.84 10.16 -2.26
N LYS A 18 -34.16 10.13 -3.42
CA LYS A 18 -33.02 9.23 -3.51
C LYS A 18 -32.29 9.44 -2.20
N SER A 19 -32.22 8.42 -1.36
CA SER A 19 -31.26 8.40 -0.28
C SER A 19 -29.92 8.55 -0.99
N ALA A 20 -29.47 9.78 -1.19
CA ALA A 20 -28.06 10.06 -1.18
C ALA A 20 -27.68 9.69 0.25
N ALA A 21 -27.39 8.40 0.46
CA ALA A 21 -26.52 8.01 1.54
C ALA A 21 -25.36 9.00 1.43
N PHE A 22 -25.19 9.85 2.44
CA PHE A 22 -23.99 10.64 2.54
C PHE A 22 -22.88 9.60 2.53
N SER A 23 -22.23 9.43 1.38
CA SER A 23 -21.02 8.61 1.28
C SER A 23 -20.06 9.24 2.29
N GLY A 24 -19.59 8.44 3.27
CA GLY A 24 -18.73 8.95 4.34
C GLY A 24 -17.54 9.70 3.77
N GLN A 25 -16.95 10.63 4.53
CA GLN A 25 -15.77 11.34 4.04
C GLN A 25 -14.52 10.48 4.14
N THR A 26 -13.48 10.82 3.36
CA THR A 26 -12.17 10.18 3.51
C THR A 26 -11.64 10.40 4.91
N GLN A 27 -11.09 9.36 5.53
CA GLN A 27 -10.59 9.41 6.91
C GLN A 27 -9.06 9.38 6.90
N VAL A 28 -8.41 10.45 7.35
CA VAL A 28 -6.94 10.55 7.39
C VAL A 28 -6.44 10.01 8.72
N ILE A 29 -5.53 9.03 8.69
CA ILE A 29 -4.88 8.48 9.88
C ILE A 29 -3.59 9.27 10.14
N PRO A 30 -3.44 9.90 11.32
CA PRO A 30 -2.20 10.55 11.70
C PRO A 30 -1.10 9.52 11.97
N TRP A 31 0.12 9.86 11.60
CA TRP A 31 1.30 9.04 11.86
C TRP A 31 1.85 9.32 13.27
N SER A 32 2.55 8.34 13.84
CA SER A 32 3.31 8.52 15.07
C SER A 32 4.38 9.59 14.88
N SER A 33 4.69 10.32 15.96
CA SER A 33 5.83 11.23 16.01
C SER A 33 7.17 10.49 16.05
N ASN A 34 7.15 9.20 16.35
CA ASN A 34 8.34 8.36 16.45
C ASN A 34 8.58 7.58 15.15
N THR A 35 9.80 7.06 15.02
CA THR A 35 10.20 6.23 13.89
C THR A 35 10.94 5.00 14.37
N TYR A 36 10.76 3.89 13.67
CA TYR A 36 11.10 2.56 14.18
C TYR A 36 11.85 1.71 13.15
N GLY A 37 12.53 0.68 13.62
CA GLY A 37 13.17 -0.32 12.78
C GLY A 37 14.70 -0.20 12.73
N PRO A 38 15.43 -1.32 12.91
CA PRO A 38 16.89 -1.32 12.89
C PRO A 38 17.48 -1.31 11.47
N ASN A 39 16.65 -1.40 10.43
CA ASN A 39 17.05 -1.41 9.02
C ASN A 39 16.78 -0.07 8.31
N GLY A 40 16.77 1.01 9.10
CA GLY A 40 16.39 2.36 8.70
C GLY A 40 15.19 2.80 9.55
N PRO A 41 15.13 4.04 10.05
CA PRO A 41 13.92 4.48 10.74
C PRO A 41 12.78 4.55 9.71
N TRP A 42 11.65 3.98 10.07
CA TRP A 42 10.42 3.97 9.29
C TRP A 42 9.33 4.69 10.08
N HIS A 43 8.48 5.45 9.38
CA HIS A 43 7.28 5.99 9.99
C HIS A 43 6.32 4.86 10.37
N ALA A 44 5.65 5.01 11.50
CA ALA A 44 4.62 4.09 11.99
C ALA A 44 3.33 4.86 12.27
N VAL A 45 2.22 4.14 12.43
CA VAL A 45 0.94 4.71 12.86
C VAL A 45 0.58 4.21 14.25
N ASN A 46 0.03 5.10 15.07
CA ASN A 46 -0.40 4.77 16.42
C ASN A 46 -1.85 4.27 16.42
N ILE A 47 -2.07 3.09 17.00
CA ILE A 47 -3.41 2.56 17.29
C ILE A 47 -3.51 2.24 18.78
N ARG A 48 -4.74 2.13 19.30
CA ARG A 48 -4.98 1.73 20.68
C ARG A 48 -5.78 0.43 20.72
N ILE A 49 -5.24 -0.62 21.32
CA ILE A 49 -5.83 -1.95 21.31
C ILE A 49 -6.30 -2.33 22.73
N GLY A 50 -7.50 -2.87 22.84
CA GLY A 50 -8.04 -3.43 24.07
C GLY A 50 -8.82 -2.47 24.97
N THR A 51 -9.36 -3.05 26.04
CA THR A 51 -10.14 -2.35 27.08
C THR A 51 -9.64 -2.74 28.48
N PRO A 52 -8.92 -1.87 29.22
CA PRO A 52 -8.47 -0.53 28.84
C PRO A 52 -7.51 -0.53 27.65
N SER A 53 -7.45 0.61 26.97
CA SER A 53 -6.74 0.78 25.71
C SER A 53 -5.22 0.84 25.89
N GLN A 54 -4.49 0.05 25.10
CA GLN A 54 -3.03 -0.04 25.08
C GLN A 54 -2.49 0.61 23.80
N SER A 55 -1.64 1.63 23.95
CA SER A 55 -1.08 2.41 22.83
C SER A 55 0.07 1.66 22.16
N ILE A 56 -0.05 1.41 20.84
CA ILE A 56 0.91 0.62 20.07
C ILE A 56 1.12 1.26 18.70
N ASP A 57 2.38 1.42 18.32
CA ASP A 57 2.83 1.87 17.01
C ASP A 57 3.14 0.67 16.11
N LEU A 58 2.58 0.70 14.90
CA LEU A 58 2.72 -0.38 13.92
C LEU A 58 3.10 0.18 12.55
N LEU A 59 3.87 -0.59 11.79
CA LEU A 59 4.19 -0.24 10.40
C LEU A 59 2.96 -0.52 9.51
N PRO A 60 2.37 0.47 8.83
CA PRO A 60 1.21 0.24 7.99
C PRO A 60 1.58 -0.48 6.70
N GLY A 61 0.85 -1.55 6.37
CA GLY A 61 1.12 -2.35 5.18
C GLY A 61 0.61 -3.79 5.26
N GLY A 62 0.52 -4.43 4.10
CA GLY A 62 0.03 -5.80 3.97
C GLY A 62 -1.50 -5.90 4.04
N SER A 63 -1.97 -7.13 4.08
CA SER A 63 -3.40 -7.47 4.08
C SER A 63 -3.73 -8.53 5.14
N TRP A 64 -5.03 -8.77 5.36
CA TRP A 64 -5.58 -9.68 6.37
C TRP A 64 -5.32 -9.17 7.80
N MET A 65 -4.71 -9.95 8.67
CA MET A 65 -4.44 -9.61 10.06
C MET A 65 -3.23 -8.70 10.32
N SER A 66 -3.35 -7.90 11.38
CA SER A 66 -2.23 -7.13 11.92
C SER A 66 -1.33 -8.02 12.78
N ASN A 67 -0.02 -7.85 12.68
CA ASN A 67 0.93 -8.61 13.52
C ASN A 67 1.30 -7.72 14.71
N VAL A 68 0.91 -8.12 15.92
CA VAL A 68 1.09 -7.30 17.13
C VAL A 68 2.02 -8.04 18.08
N LEU A 69 3.02 -7.35 18.61
CA LEU A 69 3.99 -7.96 19.53
C LEU A 69 3.40 -8.04 20.94
N ALA A 70 3.37 -9.23 21.53
CA ALA A 70 2.93 -9.41 22.89
C ALA A 70 3.96 -8.90 23.90
N SER A 71 3.52 -8.55 25.10
CA SER A 71 4.39 -8.15 26.22
C SER A 71 5.41 -9.23 26.60
N SER A 72 5.11 -10.51 26.33
CA SER A 72 6.02 -11.64 26.55
C SER A 72 7.29 -11.59 25.69
N VAL A 73 7.27 -10.90 24.53
CA VAL A 73 8.47 -10.67 23.70
C VAL A 73 9.54 -9.88 24.48
N CYS A 74 9.12 -9.11 25.49
CA CYS A 74 9.99 -8.33 26.36
C CYS A 74 10.31 -9.00 27.71
N ALA A 75 9.89 -10.25 27.96
CA ALA A 75 10.03 -10.88 29.28
C ALA A 75 11.50 -11.21 29.67
N THR A 76 12.43 -11.25 28.72
CA THR A 76 13.83 -11.67 28.93
C THR A 76 14.78 -10.48 29.17
N GLY A 77 14.67 -9.84 30.34
CA GLY A 77 15.74 -9.14 31.11
C GLY A 77 16.67 -8.10 30.45
N SER A 78 16.58 -7.84 29.14
CA SER A 78 17.39 -6.88 28.38
C SER A 78 16.54 -5.68 27.98
N SER A 79 17.16 -4.62 27.45
CA SER A 79 16.44 -3.46 26.90
C SER A 79 15.57 -3.91 25.72
N CYS A 80 14.29 -4.21 25.99
CA CYS A 80 13.37 -4.65 24.96
C CYS A 80 13.06 -3.51 23.98
N ILE A 81 13.65 -3.56 22.79
CA ILE A 81 13.48 -2.51 21.76
C ILE A 81 12.01 -2.41 21.34
N ALA A 82 11.28 -3.54 21.30
CA ALA A 82 9.85 -3.56 20.98
C ALA A 82 8.99 -2.71 21.93
N GLN A 83 9.42 -2.53 23.20
CA GLN A 83 8.68 -1.69 24.15
C GLN A 83 8.56 -0.23 23.68
N SER A 84 9.50 0.26 22.88
CA SER A 84 9.47 1.63 22.33
C SER A 84 8.32 1.86 21.35
N ALA A 85 7.87 0.80 20.66
CA ALA A 85 6.70 0.80 19.80
C ALA A 85 5.41 0.45 20.57
N GLY A 86 5.51 0.09 21.85
CA GLY A 86 4.40 -0.48 22.61
C GLY A 86 4.24 -1.98 22.35
N VAL A 87 3.84 -2.70 23.40
CA VAL A 87 3.57 -4.14 23.37
C VAL A 87 2.18 -4.41 23.91
N TYR A 88 1.55 -5.46 23.41
CA TYR A 88 0.19 -5.84 23.73
C TYR A 88 0.13 -6.88 24.85
N ASN A 89 -0.68 -6.62 25.87
CA ASN A 89 -1.03 -7.58 26.91
C ASN A 89 -2.51 -7.93 26.79
N GLY A 90 -2.82 -9.06 26.13
CA GLY A 90 -4.19 -9.54 25.97
C GLY A 90 -4.89 -9.85 27.28
N SER A 91 -4.16 -10.28 28.32
CA SER A 91 -4.72 -10.58 29.64
C SER A 91 -5.20 -9.34 30.40
N SER A 92 -4.74 -8.15 30.01
CA SER A 92 -5.23 -6.89 30.59
C SER A 92 -6.41 -6.27 29.82
N SER A 93 -6.86 -6.89 28.72
CA SER A 93 -7.99 -6.39 27.93
C SER A 93 -9.24 -7.22 28.18
N SER A 94 -10.33 -6.57 28.59
CA SER A 94 -11.64 -7.20 28.77
C SER A 94 -12.37 -7.51 27.46
N THR A 95 -11.88 -6.99 26.33
CA THR A 95 -12.43 -7.20 24.98
C THR A 95 -11.58 -8.15 24.13
N ASN A 96 -10.50 -8.70 24.70
CA ASN A 96 -9.67 -9.70 24.04
C ASN A 96 -10.41 -11.04 23.91
N VAL A 97 -10.33 -11.64 22.73
CA VAL A 97 -10.85 -12.97 22.42
C VAL A 97 -9.78 -13.75 21.67
N GLU A 98 -9.21 -14.77 22.30
CA GLU A 98 -8.33 -15.73 21.62
C GLU A 98 -9.16 -16.80 20.91
N ILE A 99 -8.85 -17.06 19.64
CA ILE A 99 -9.61 -18.01 18.81
C ILE A 99 -8.95 -19.38 18.90
N GLY A 100 -9.13 -20.09 20.02
CA GLY A 100 -8.40 -21.34 20.29
C GLY A 100 -8.50 -22.43 19.21
N GLN A 101 -9.54 -22.43 18.35
CA GLN A 101 -9.70 -23.43 17.29
C GLN A 101 -8.77 -23.21 16.08
N THR A 102 -8.15 -22.04 15.94
CA THR A 102 -7.18 -21.77 14.86
C THR A 102 -5.80 -22.36 15.14
N GLY A 103 -5.60 -22.89 16.36
CA GLY A 103 -4.29 -23.31 16.84
C GLY A 103 -3.32 -22.13 17.00
N SER A 104 -2.06 -22.46 17.27
CA SER A 104 -0.95 -21.52 17.36
C SER A 104 0.05 -21.78 16.23
N ILE A 105 0.64 -20.72 15.70
CA ILE A 105 1.84 -20.85 14.87
C ILE A 105 3.00 -21.02 15.83
N VAL A 106 3.80 -22.07 15.67
CA VAL A 106 4.96 -22.36 16.55
C VAL A 106 6.17 -22.82 15.73
N ASN A 107 7.37 -22.39 16.14
CA ASN A 107 8.68 -22.86 15.67
C ASN A 107 8.82 -23.00 14.14
N SER A 108 8.11 -22.17 13.37
CA SER A 108 8.13 -22.14 11.90
C SER A 108 8.18 -20.70 11.41
N SER A 109 8.69 -20.50 10.19
CA SER A 109 8.57 -19.20 9.52
C SER A 109 7.10 -18.95 9.18
N PHE A 110 6.65 -17.72 9.42
CA PHE A 110 5.27 -17.31 9.18
C PHE A 110 4.95 -17.17 7.68
N SER A 111 5.94 -17.40 6.80
CA SER A 111 5.81 -17.29 5.34
C SER A 111 4.78 -18.22 4.70
N HIS A 112 4.31 -19.24 5.41
CA HIS A 112 3.23 -20.12 4.95
C HIS A 112 1.84 -19.67 5.40
N THR A 113 1.75 -18.65 6.25
CA THR A 113 0.49 -18.08 6.73
C THR A 113 0.15 -16.85 5.91
N VAL A 114 -0.99 -16.90 5.22
CA VAL A 114 -1.45 -15.83 4.32
C VAL A 114 -1.48 -14.50 5.04
N GLY A 115 -0.80 -13.52 4.44
CA GLY A 115 -0.64 -12.17 4.96
C GLY A 115 0.18 -12.04 6.24
N ALA A 116 0.67 -13.11 6.88
CA ALA A 116 1.57 -12.99 8.02
C ALA A 116 2.93 -12.40 7.58
N GLN A 117 3.74 -11.92 8.51
CA GLN A 117 5.05 -11.37 8.16
C GLN A 117 6.03 -12.51 7.82
N PRO A 118 6.41 -12.69 6.55
CA PRO A 118 7.11 -13.91 6.12
C PRO A 118 8.50 -14.11 6.72
N THR A 119 9.15 -13.01 7.13
CA THR A 119 10.52 -13.02 7.70
C THR A 119 10.57 -13.46 9.16
N ILE A 120 9.43 -13.55 9.84
CA ILE A 120 9.34 -13.85 11.27
C ILE A 120 9.28 -15.36 11.48
N PHE A 121 9.96 -15.83 12.52
CA PHE A 121 9.72 -17.13 13.13
C PHE A 121 9.50 -16.98 14.63
N GLY A 122 8.81 -17.95 15.23
CA GLY A 122 8.53 -17.96 16.66
C GLY A 122 7.15 -18.53 16.95
N SER A 123 6.44 -17.89 17.87
CA SER A 123 5.11 -18.31 18.31
C SER A 123 4.10 -17.17 18.19
N ALA A 124 2.92 -17.46 17.66
CA ALA A 124 1.82 -16.49 17.58
C ALA A 124 0.44 -17.13 17.70
N HIS A 125 -0.52 -16.31 18.15
CA HIS A 125 -1.89 -16.69 18.44
C HIS A 125 -2.85 -15.75 17.73
N TRP A 126 -3.91 -16.31 17.15
CA TRP A 126 -4.98 -15.53 16.54
C TRP A 126 -5.87 -14.95 17.64
N MET A 127 -6.04 -13.63 17.61
CA MET A 127 -6.81 -12.90 18.61
C MET A 127 -7.64 -11.81 17.94
N PHE A 128 -8.80 -11.57 18.52
CA PHE A 128 -9.58 -10.38 18.27
C PHE A 128 -9.55 -9.46 19.48
N ASP A 129 -9.57 -8.17 19.22
CA ASP A 129 -9.82 -7.18 20.27
C ASP A 129 -10.54 -5.95 19.68
N THR A 130 -10.98 -5.03 20.54
CA THR A 130 -11.39 -3.70 20.12
C THR A 130 -10.15 -2.86 19.80
N VAL A 131 -10.14 -2.19 18.66
CA VAL A 131 -9.13 -1.17 18.34
C VAL A 131 -9.79 0.21 18.24
N ALA A 132 -9.09 1.23 18.74
CA ALA A 132 -9.44 2.63 18.64
C ALA A 132 -8.40 3.33 17.77
N VAL A 133 -8.82 3.78 16.58
CA VAL A 133 -7.98 4.48 15.61
C VAL A 133 -8.29 5.97 15.65
N THR A 134 -7.27 6.80 15.82
CA THR A 134 -7.45 8.25 15.69
C THR A 134 -7.55 8.58 14.20
N VAL A 135 -8.58 9.32 13.81
CA VAL A 135 -8.81 9.72 12.40
C VAL A 135 -9.21 11.19 12.32
N ARG A 136 -8.97 11.80 11.17
CA ARG A 136 -9.43 13.15 10.83
C ARG A 136 -10.27 13.12 9.55
N GLU A 137 -11.42 13.78 9.56
CA GLU A 137 -12.26 13.88 8.36
C GLU A 137 -11.66 14.82 7.31
N GLY A 138 -11.38 14.31 6.12
CA GLY A 138 -10.88 15.10 5.01
C GLY A 138 -9.63 15.93 5.34
N ALA A 139 -9.52 17.10 4.70
CA ALA A 139 -8.34 17.96 4.85
C ALA A 139 -8.30 18.72 6.19
N SER A 140 -9.46 19.10 6.71
CA SER A 140 -9.60 20.09 7.81
C SER A 140 -10.74 19.79 8.79
N GLY A 141 -11.37 18.61 8.71
CA GLY A 141 -12.38 18.19 9.68
C GLY A 141 -11.78 17.90 11.05
N ASP A 142 -12.66 17.65 12.01
CA ASP A 142 -12.26 17.35 13.38
C ASP A 142 -11.59 15.96 13.48
N SER A 143 -10.67 15.84 14.43
CA SER A 143 -10.09 14.55 14.78
C SER A 143 -10.99 13.83 15.79
N PHE A 144 -11.27 12.55 15.56
CA PHE A 144 -12.04 11.71 16.48
C PHE A 144 -11.45 10.31 16.59
N ILE A 145 -11.96 9.52 17.53
CA ILE A 145 -11.57 8.12 17.72
C ILE A 145 -12.62 7.23 17.06
N ALA A 146 -12.20 6.46 16.07
CA ALA A 146 -12.97 5.43 15.41
C ALA A 146 -12.76 4.08 16.12
N PRO A 147 -13.74 3.59 16.91
CA PRO A 147 -13.68 2.22 17.42
C PRO A 147 -13.98 1.23 16.30
N ILE A 148 -13.29 0.09 16.32
CA ILE A 148 -13.47 -1.06 15.44
C ILE A 148 -13.49 -2.30 16.33
N GLN A 149 -14.52 -3.12 16.15
CA GLN A 149 -14.77 -4.33 16.95
C GLN A 149 -14.26 -5.57 16.23
N ASN A 150 -13.86 -6.59 16.99
CA ASN A 150 -13.32 -7.85 16.46
C ASN A 150 -12.16 -7.62 15.49
N PHE A 151 -11.26 -6.68 15.82
CA PHE A 151 -10.13 -6.36 14.98
C PHE A 151 -9.17 -7.55 14.90
N ASP A 152 -8.86 -7.97 13.69
CA ASP A 152 -8.12 -9.19 13.42
C ASP A 152 -6.62 -9.04 13.65
N MET A 153 -6.07 -9.86 14.56
CA MET A 153 -4.67 -9.82 14.96
C MET A 153 -4.06 -11.21 15.02
N LEU A 154 -2.80 -11.27 14.59
CA LEU A 154 -1.87 -12.34 14.94
C LEU A 154 -0.92 -11.79 16.01
N VAL A 155 -1.13 -12.20 17.26
CA VAL A 155 -0.37 -11.74 18.41
C VAL A 155 0.86 -12.62 18.59
N VAL A 156 2.03 -12.02 18.36
CA VAL A 156 3.34 -12.69 18.40
C VAL A 156 3.84 -12.75 19.84
N SER A 157 3.81 -13.93 20.44
CA SER A 157 4.21 -14.18 21.84
C SER A 157 5.72 -14.41 21.98
N ASN A 158 6.36 -14.91 20.92
CA ASN A 158 7.80 -15.00 20.75
C ASN A 158 8.12 -14.76 19.28
N GLY A 159 9.08 -13.89 18.95
CA GLY A 159 9.30 -13.51 17.57
C GLY A 159 10.70 -13.00 17.30
N HIS A 160 11.29 -13.51 16.23
CA HIS A 160 12.64 -13.20 15.79
C HIS A 160 12.71 -13.13 14.27
N GLU A 161 13.71 -12.42 13.75
CA GLU A 161 14.13 -12.49 12.35
C GLU A 161 15.51 -13.15 12.24
N THR A 162 15.74 -13.85 11.13
CA THR A 162 17.00 -14.56 10.85
C THR A 162 17.81 -13.82 9.80
N LEU A 163 19.08 -13.55 10.11
CA LEU A 163 20.06 -13.04 9.16
C LEU A 163 20.60 -14.17 8.27
N PRO A 164 21.19 -13.85 7.10
CA PRO A 164 21.73 -14.87 6.19
C PRO A 164 22.80 -15.79 6.77
N ASP A 165 23.53 -15.38 7.81
CA ASP A 165 24.48 -16.25 8.52
C ASP A 165 23.83 -17.22 9.53
N GLY A 166 22.50 -17.17 9.67
CA GLY A 166 21.73 -17.97 10.61
C GLY A 166 21.60 -17.37 12.01
N SER A 167 22.26 -16.23 12.28
CA SER A 167 22.06 -15.50 13.54
C SER A 167 20.67 -14.85 13.56
N THR A 168 20.13 -14.66 14.76
CA THR A 168 18.75 -14.17 14.94
C THR A 168 18.71 -12.96 15.84
N TYR A 169 17.74 -12.08 15.62
CA TYR A 169 17.50 -10.91 16.45
C TYR A 169 16.02 -10.76 16.79
N PRO A 170 15.67 -10.22 17.97
CA PRO A 170 14.28 -10.06 18.38
C PRO A 170 13.58 -9.03 17.50
N LEU A 171 12.27 -9.22 17.30
CA LEU A 171 11.44 -8.23 16.63
C LEU A 171 11.43 -6.90 17.38
N THR A 172 11.31 -5.82 16.63
CA THR A 172 11.34 -4.45 17.17
C THR A 172 10.02 -3.70 16.98
N ILE A 173 9.18 -4.13 16.05
CA ILE A 173 7.88 -3.52 15.76
C ILE A 173 6.99 -4.50 14.99
N GLY A 174 5.67 -4.38 15.16
CA GLY A 174 4.66 -5.13 14.42
C GLY A 174 4.20 -4.43 13.13
N LYS A 175 3.13 -4.94 12.52
CA LYS A 175 2.52 -4.36 11.31
C LYS A 175 1.02 -4.16 11.45
N LEU A 176 0.51 -3.11 10.83
CA LEU A 176 -0.91 -2.79 10.70
C LEU A 176 -1.39 -3.13 9.29
N ALA A 177 -2.18 -4.20 9.17
CA ALA A 177 -2.79 -4.56 7.89
C ALA A 177 -3.83 -3.52 7.47
N LEU A 178 -3.87 -3.21 6.17
CA LEU A 178 -4.72 -2.16 5.60
C LEU A 178 -5.89 -2.74 4.79
N GLY A 179 -6.55 -3.77 5.33
CA GLY A 179 -7.69 -4.45 4.69
C GLY A 179 -7.31 -5.79 4.06
N ALA A 180 -8.22 -6.35 3.26
CA ALA A 180 -8.04 -7.61 2.55
C ALA A 180 -8.97 -7.67 1.33
N PRO A 181 -8.75 -8.61 0.39
CA PRO A 181 -9.69 -8.88 -0.69
C PRO A 181 -11.12 -9.18 -0.23
N ASP A 182 -11.24 -9.88 0.90
CA ASP A 182 -12.51 -10.17 1.54
C ASP A 182 -12.88 -9.08 2.55
N PHE A 183 -14.17 -8.86 2.74
CA PHE A 183 -14.67 -7.83 3.64
C PHE A 183 -14.33 -8.12 5.11
N ASN A 184 -14.27 -9.39 5.47
CA ASN A 184 -13.96 -9.90 6.80
C ASN A 184 -13.22 -11.24 6.70
N GLN A 185 -12.39 -11.56 7.69
CA GLN A 185 -11.83 -12.90 7.82
C GLN A 185 -12.80 -13.76 8.65
N THR A 186 -13.16 -14.94 8.16
CA THR A 186 -14.15 -15.81 8.81
C THR A 186 -13.54 -17.15 9.16
N TRP A 187 -13.69 -17.58 10.41
CA TRP A 187 -13.29 -18.91 10.86
C TRP A 187 -14.52 -19.75 11.17
N ASN A 188 -14.55 -20.94 10.57
CA ASN A 188 -15.58 -21.93 10.85
C ASN A 188 -15.29 -22.58 12.20
N HIS A 189 -16.26 -22.53 13.11
CA HIS A 189 -16.21 -23.33 14.33
C HIS A 189 -16.71 -24.76 14.02
N PHE A 190 -16.05 -25.79 14.57
CA PHE A 190 -16.64 -27.13 14.67
C PHE A 190 -17.94 -27.03 15.48
N PRO A 191 -19.02 -27.73 15.10
CA PRO A 191 -20.36 -27.42 15.57
C PRO A 191 -20.52 -27.44 17.12
N PRO A 192 -21.38 -26.55 17.66
CA PRO A 192 -22.27 -25.62 16.96
C PRO A 192 -21.76 -24.16 16.96
N ASN A 193 -22.18 -23.40 15.94
CA ASN A 193 -22.11 -21.93 15.82
C ASN A 193 -22.01 -21.14 17.14
N PRO A 194 -21.32 -19.96 17.15
CA PRO A 194 -21.13 -19.07 15.99
C PRO A 194 -19.78 -19.15 15.27
N ARG A 195 -19.75 -18.65 14.02
CA ARG A 195 -18.52 -18.32 13.29
C ARG A 195 -17.83 -17.11 13.93
N TRP A 196 -16.50 -17.12 13.90
CA TRP A 196 -15.70 -15.97 14.31
C TRP A 196 -15.44 -15.10 13.10
N ASN A 197 -15.76 -13.80 13.18
CA ASN A 197 -15.59 -12.84 12.09
C ASN A 197 -14.64 -11.72 12.52
N GLY A 198 -13.44 -11.73 11.97
CA GLY A 198 -12.44 -10.69 12.13
C GLY A 198 -12.68 -9.54 11.16
N THR A 199 -12.48 -8.32 11.62
CA THR A 199 -12.67 -7.10 10.82
C THR A 199 -11.35 -6.38 10.61
N PHE A 200 -11.32 -5.53 9.57
CA PHE A 200 -10.19 -4.68 9.23
C PHE A 200 -10.59 -3.21 9.31
N ILE A 201 -9.60 -2.31 9.41
CA ILE A 201 -9.85 -0.86 9.47
C ILE A 201 -10.67 -0.38 8.28
N THR A 202 -10.30 -0.77 7.07
CA THR A 202 -10.93 -0.30 5.83
C THR A 202 -12.38 -0.80 5.69
N SER A 203 -12.62 -2.09 5.99
CA SER A 203 -13.95 -2.69 5.84
C SER A 203 -14.90 -2.30 6.95
N SER A 204 -14.45 -2.18 8.20
CA SER A 204 -15.26 -1.71 9.31
C SER A 204 -15.69 -0.25 9.11
N MET A 205 -14.76 0.65 8.75
CA MET A 205 -15.11 2.06 8.49
C MET A 205 -16.10 2.20 7.33
N PHE A 206 -15.92 1.42 6.26
CA PHE A 206 -16.85 1.44 5.13
C PHE A 206 -18.22 0.84 5.48
N GLY A 207 -18.25 -0.30 6.16
CA GLY A 207 -19.49 -0.97 6.59
C GLY A 207 -20.34 -0.13 7.54
N GLU A 208 -19.71 0.74 8.33
CA GLU A 208 -20.38 1.71 9.19
C GLU A 208 -20.76 3.02 8.46
N GLY A 209 -20.46 3.14 7.17
CA GLY A 209 -20.73 4.34 6.37
C GLY A 209 -19.83 5.53 6.68
N ARG A 210 -18.70 5.32 7.38
CA ARG A 210 -17.74 6.39 7.75
C ARG A 210 -16.84 6.82 6.60
N THR A 211 -16.61 5.94 5.62
CA THR A 211 -15.77 6.19 4.45
C THR A 211 -16.52 5.94 3.14
N PRO A 212 -16.05 6.49 2.00
CA PRO A 212 -16.70 6.28 0.72
C PRO A 212 -16.68 4.84 0.20
N SER A 213 -15.61 4.09 0.54
CA SER A 213 -15.37 2.74 0.06
C SER A 213 -14.43 1.96 1.00
N ASN A 214 -14.37 0.63 0.83
CA ASN A 214 -13.34 -0.24 1.41
C ASN A 214 -12.01 -0.06 0.65
N SER A 215 -11.30 1.04 0.90
CA SER A 215 -10.06 1.37 0.18
C SER A 215 -9.08 2.12 1.08
N TYR A 216 -7.84 2.26 0.62
CA TYR A 216 -6.87 3.17 1.21
C TYR A 216 -5.91 3.74 0.17
N GLY A 217 -5.24 4.84 0.53
CA GLY A 217 -4.11 5.42 -0.16
C GLY A 217 -3.00 5.76 0.82
N MET A 218 -1.78 5.40 0.48
CA MET A 218 -0.61 5.49 1.34
C MET A 218 0.65 5.95 0.60
N HIS A 219 1.37 6.89 1.21
CA HIS A 219 2.79 7.15 0.97
C HIS A 219 3.50 7.10 2.31
N ILE A 220 4.50 6.22 2.46
CA ILE A 220 5.14 6.00 3.77
C ILE A 220 6.08 7.15 4.18
N GLY A 221 6.45 8.04 3.25
CA GLY A 221 7.40 9.11 3.50
C GLY A 221 8.83 8.62 3.71
N SER A 222 9.66 9.47 4.32
CA SER A 222 11.06 9.19 4.62
C SER A 222 11.49 10.02 5.83
N PRO A 223 11.76 9.38 6.98
CA PRO A 223 12.25 10.07 8.17
C PRO A 223 13.56 10.83 7.93
N ALA A 224 14.48 10.26 7.14
CA ALA A 224 15.79 10.83 6.88
C ALA A 224 15.73 12.18 6.14
N PHE A 225 14.67 12.40 5.37
CA PHE A 225 14.46 13.63 4.61
C PHE A 225 13.26 14.46 5.12
N GLY A 226 12.70 14.10 6.28
CA GLY A 226 11.55 14.79 6.85
C GLY A 226 10.31 14.74 5.96
N ILE A 227 10.19 13.75 5.07
CA ILE A 227 9.00 13.56 4.23
C ILE A 227 7.96 12.85 5.10
N PRO A 228 6.87 13.50 5.53
CA PRO A 228 5.91 12.85 6.40
C PRO A 228 5.12 11.80 5.63
N GLY A 229 4.75 10.72 6.33
CA GLY A 229 3.81 9.74 5.81
C GLY A 229 2.42 10.33 5.60
N SER A 230 1.66 9.72 4.70
CA SER A 230 0.25 10.02 4.43
C SER A 230 -0.52 8.71 4.31
N LEU A 231 -1.59 8.54 5.11
CA LEU A 231 -2.46 7.38 5.08
C LEU A 231 -3.92 7.85 5.15
N THR A 232 -4.70 7.51 4.12
CA THR A 232 -6.11 7.90 4.01
C THR A 232 -6.94 6.64 3.77
N ILE A 233 -8.01 6.46 4.54
CA ILE A 233 -8.99 5.36 4.38
C ILE A 233 -10.19 5.88 3.58
N GLY A 234 -10.65 5.08 2.63
CA GLY A 234 -11.72 5.45 1.69
C GLY A 234 -11.30 6.43 0.60
N GLY A 235 -10.00 6.67 0.45
CA GLY A 235 -9.45 7.67 -0.44
C GLY A 235 -7.94 7.73 -0.38
N TYR A 236 -7.36 8.81 -0.89
CA TYR A 236 -5.92 9.04 -0.94
C TYR A 236 -5.63 10.54 -0.84
N ASP A 237 -4.40 10.88 -0.48
CA ASP A 237 -3.91 12.25 -0.56
C ASP A 237 -3.36 12.50 -1.97
N GLN A 238 -4.09 13.28 -2.78
CA GLN A 238 -3.73 13.53 -4.17
C GLN A 238 -2.36 14.20 -4.32
N SER A 239 -1.91 14.96 -3.30
CA SER A 239 -0.58 15.58 -3.30
C SER A 239 0.57 14.57 -3.33
N ARG A 240 0.30 13.30 -3.02
CA ARG A 240 1.27 12.19 -2.99
C ARG A 240 1.33 11.39 -4.28
N VAL A 241 0.46 11.68 -5.24
CA VAL A 241 0.34 10.93 -6.50
C VAL A 241 0.87 11.81 -7.63
N LEU A 242 2.08 11.53 -8.11
CA LEU A 242 2.71 12.30 -9.17
C LEU A 242 2.77 11.51 -10.48
N GLY A 243 2.58 12.21 -11.60
CA GLY A 243 2.73 11.63 -12.93
C GLY A 243 1.69 10.58 -13.27
N LEU A 244 2.11 9.54 -14.02
CA LEU A 244 1.23 8.44 -14.39
C LEU A 244 0.84 7.60 -13.16
N VAL A 245 -0.35 7.01 -13.21
CA VAL A 245 -0.82 6.06 -12.21
C VAL A 245 -1.11 4.73 -12.88
N SER A 246 -0.52 3.66 -12.35
CA SER A 246 -0.79 2.29 -12.76
C SER A 246 -1.92 1.72 -11.91
N SER A 247 -2.89 1.09 -12.55
CA SER A 247 -3.95 0.28 -11.93
C SER A 247 -3.71 -1.19 -12.24
N GLN A 248 -3.58 -2.02 -11.22
CA GLN A 248 -3.24 -3.43 -11.36
C GLN A 248 -4.21 -4.29 -10.55
N PRO A 249 -4.50 -5.53 -10.98
CA PRO A 249 -5.19 -6.47 -10.10
C PRO A 249 -4.30 -6.81 -8.90
N TYR A 250 -4.88 -6.91 -7.71
CA TYR A 250 -4.18 -7.46 -6.54
C TYR A 250 -4.31 -8.99 -6.49
N ALA A 251 -3.42 -9.64 -5.74
CA ALA A 251 -3.55 -11.05 -5.40
C ALA A 251 -4.14 -11.21 -4.00
N ILE A 252 -4.24 -12.44 -3.50
CA ILE A 252 -4.83 -12.74 -2.20
C ILE A 252 -4.16 -11.98 -1.04
N ASP A 253 -2.84 -11.83 -1.07
CA ASP A 253 -2.06 -11.26 0.04
C ASP A 253 -0.94 -10.31 -0.39
N HIS A 254 -0.78 -10.06 -1.69
CA HIS A 254 0.28 -9.23 -2.23
C HIS A 254 -0.22 -8.33 -3.37
N LEU A 255 0.60 -7.31 -3.68
CA LEU A 255 0.35 -6.33 -4.74
C LEU A 255 1.30 -6.59 -5.91
N PRO A 256 0.97 -7.53 -6.83
CA PRO A 256 1.84 -7.92 -7.93
C PRO A 256 1.90 -6.87 -9.05
N ILE A 257 3.08 -6.70 -9.63
CA ILE A 257 3.29 -5.94 -10.87
C ILE A 257 4.48 -6.51 -11.66
N ASP A 258 4.43 -6.41 -12.99
CA ASP A 258 5.55 -6.80 -13.85
C ASP A 258 6.59 -5.66 -13.89
N LEU A 259 7.79 -5.94 -13.36
CA LEU A 259 8.98 -5.11 -13.50
C LEU A 259 9.66 -5.45 -14.84
N LEU A 260 9.79 -4.45 -15.70
CA LEU A 260 10.32 -4.55 -17.06
C LEU A 260 11.81 -4.21 -17.11
N ASP A 261 12.24 -3.22 -16.32
CA ASP A 261 13.65 -2.82 -16.27
C ASP A 261 14.01 -2.14 -14.95
N ILE A 262 15.29 -2.18 -14.61
CA ILE A 262 15.93 -1.28 -13.64
C ILE A 262 17.04 -0.53 -14.36
N GLY A 263 17.12 0.78 -14.13
CA GLY A 263 18.18 1.63 -14.68
C GLY A 263 18.73 2.62 -13.66
N ILE A 264 19.87 3.23 -14.00
CA ILE A 264 20.46 4.36 -13.27
C ILE A 264 20.34 5.60 -14.15
N GLY A 265 19.84 6.70 -13.59
CA GLY A 265 19.72 7.97 -14.29
C GLY A 265 20.07 9.15 -13.40
N VAL A 266 20.08 10.34 -14.01
CA VAL A 266 20.33 11.63 -13.36
C VAL A 266 19.28 12.60 -13.84
N GLU A 267 18.56 13.23 -12.91
CA GLU A 267 17.43 14.09 -13.28
C GLU A 267 17.90 15.40 -13.92
N VAL A 268 18.90 16.05 -13.31
CA VAL A 268 19.47 17.32 -13.75
C VAL A 268 20.96 17.39 -13.43
N GLY A 269 21.72 18.14 -14.24
CA GLY A 269 23.16 18.32 -14.06
C GLY A 269 24.03 17.20 -14.63
N ALA A 270 25.31 17.22 -14.26
CA ALA A 270 26.27 16.21 -14.67
C ALA A 270 26.08 14.89 -13.91
N SER A 271 26.52 13.79 -14.54
CA SER A 271 26.44 12.48 -13.93
C SER A 271 27.58 12.22 -12.96
N PRO A 272 27.31 11.64 -11.76
CA PRO A 272 28.36 11.13 -10.89
C PRO A 272 28.96 9.80 -11.41
N PHE A 273 28.42 9.25 -12.51
CA PHE A 273 28.87 8.02 -13.16
C PHE A 273 29.64 8.33 -14.45
N ASN A 274 30.27 7.30 -15.03
CA ASN A 274 30.91 7.38 -16.35
C ASN A 274 29.93 7.30 -17.53
N PHE A 275 28.62 7.42 -17.26
CA PHE A 275 27.53 7.41 -18.23
C PHE A 275 26.46 8.43 -17.81
N SER A 276 25.67 8.93 -18.76
CA SER A 276 24.53 9.81 -18.47
C SER A 276 23.29 9.06 -18.01
N SER A 277 23.08 7.86 -18.55
CA SER A 277 22.03 6.93 -18.13
C SER A 277 22.43 5.49 -18.48
N GLN A 278 21.98 4.53 -17.68
CA GLN A 278 22.17 3.10 -17.94
C GLN A 278 20.84 2.36 -17.72
N THR A 279 20.43 1.55 -18.70
CA THR A 279 19.24 0.69 -18.66
C THR A 279 19.64 -0.78 -18.70
N GLY A 280 18.68 -1.70 -18.55
CA GLY A 280 18.94 -3.14 -18.69
C GLY A 280 19.71 -3.73 -17.51
N LEU A 281 19.55 -3.18 -16.31
CA LEU A 281 20.18 -3.73 -15.09
C LEU A 281 19.35 -4.87 -14.49
N LEU A 282 18.07 -4.96 -14.84
CA LEU A 282 17.23 -6.08 -14.40
C LEU A 282 17.71 -7.38 -15.02
N ALA A 283 18.08 -8.34 -14.16
CA ALA A 283 18.53 -9.67 -14.53
C ALA A 283 19.66 -9.69 -15.59
N SER A 284 20.47 -8.64 -15.66
CA SER A 284 21.53 -8.51 -16.66
C SER A 284 22.46 -9.71 -16.64
N GLY A 285 22.73 -10.29 -17.82
CA GLY A 285 23.54 -11.50 -17.97
C GLY A 285 22.84 -12.81 -17.60
N ASN A 286 21.55 -12.80 -17.28
CA ASN A 286 20.74 -14.01 -17.02
C ASN A 286 19.67 -14.20 -18.10
N SER A 287 20.01 -14.96 -19.14
CA SER A 287 19.13 -15.23 -20.30
C SER A 287 17.84 -15.99 -19.97
N SER A 288 17.71 -16.53 -18.76
CA SER A 288 16.50 -17.24 -18.31
C SER A 288 15.39 -16.29 -17.84
N ILE A 289 15.70 -15.02 -17.57
CA ILE A 289 14.71 -13.99 -17.20
C ILE A 289 14.42 -13.16 -18.44
N ILE A 290 13.40 -13.58 -19.19
CA ILE A 290 13.09 -13.06 -20.52
C ILE A 290 12.01 -11.99 -20.40
N SER A 291 12.34 -10.75 -20.73
CA SER A 291 11.45 -9.58 -20.95
C SER A 291 10.72 -8.92 -19.77
N SER A 292 10.44 -9.62 -18.67
CA SER A 292 9.87 -9.01 -17.45
C SER A 292 9.94 -9.96 -16.27
N MET A 293 9.91 -9.42 -15.05
CA MET A 293 9.87 -10.20 -13.82
C MET A 293 8.69 -9.75 -12.97
N ARG A 294 7.90 -10.72 -12.49
CA ARG A 294 6.84 -10.44 -11.52
C ARG A 294 7.46 -10.11 -10.16
N VAL A 295 7.10 -8.96 -9.61
CA VAL A 295 7.47 -8.53 -8.25
C VAL A 295 6.22 -8.17 -7.46
N ALA A 296 6.29 -8.21 -6.14
CA ALA A 296 5.29 -7.64 -5.24
C ALA A 296 5.75 -6.28 -4.70
N VAL A 297 4.83 -5.34 -4.52
CA VAL A 297 5.07 -4.14 -3.73
C VAL A 297 4.57 -4.39 -2.31
N ASP A 298 5.46 -4.30 -1.31
CA ASP A 298 5.15 -4.76 0.03
C ASP A 298 5.80 -3.89 1.12
N ALA A 299 4.99 -3.08 1.81
CA ALA A 299 5.45 -2.21 2.88
C ALA A 299 5.89 -2.96 4.15
N THR A 300 5.61 -4.26 4.26
CA THR A 300 5.91 -5.02 5.47
C THR A 300 7.36 -5.48 5.52
N VAL A 301 8.07 -5.50 4.39
CA VAL A 301 9.51 -5.80 4.30
C VAL A 301 10.36 -4.55 4.00
N PRO A 302 11.63 -4.48 4.47
CA PRO A 302 12.43 -3.26 4.36
C PRO A 302 13.14 -3.07 3.01
N TYR A 303 13.63 -4.15 2.40
CA TYR A 303 14.63 -4.09 1.33
C TYR A 303 14.05 -4.15 -0.07
N LEU A 304 14.92 -3.96 -1.07
CA LEU A 304 14.68 -4.32 -2.46
C LEU A 304 15.12 -5.78 -2.66
N TYR A 305 14.18 -6.71 -2.58
CA TYR A 305 14.41 -8.15 -2.78
C TYR A 305 14.42 -8.44 -4.28
N LEU A 306 15.61 -8.61 -4.84
CA LEU A 306 15.84 -8.71 -6.28
C LEU A 306 16.75 -9.91 -6.60
N PRO A 307 16.77 -10.41 -7.85
CA PRO A 307 17.74 -11.42 -8.26
C PRO A 307 19.17 -10.98 -7.98
N GLN A 308 20.04 -11.90 -7.57
CA GLN A 308 21.47 -11.63 -7.35
C GLN A 308 22.11 -10.89 -8.52
N SER A 309 21.86 -11.34 -9.76
CA SER A 309 22.40 -10.70 -10.97
C SER A 309 21.97 -9.23 -11.13
N THR A 310 20.80 -8.87 -10.61
CA THR A 310 20.30 -7.49 -10.61
C THR A 310 21.03 -6.65 -9.57
N CYS A 311 21.12 -7.12 -8.32
CA CYS A 311 21.89 -6.41 -7.28
C CYS A 311 23.35 -6.25 -7.69
N ASP A 312 23.99 -7.26 -8.28
CA ASP A 312 25.37 -7.19 -8.77
C ASP A 312 25.52 -6.18 -9.92
N SER A 313 24.55 -6.12 -10.83
CA SER A 313 24.58 -5.18 -11.96
C SER A 313 24.41 -3.73 -11.53
N ILE A 314 23.58 -3.47 -10.51
CA ILE A 314 23.44 -2.14 -9.91
C ILE A 314 24.73 -1.77 -9.16
N THR A 315 25.21 -2.66 -8.28
CA THR A 315 26.31 -2.37 -7.34
C THR A 315 27.68 -2.27 -8.00
N LYS A 316 27.87 -2.82 -9.21
CA LYS A 316 29.05 -2.54 -10.07
C LYS A 316 29.31 -1.04 -10.31
N ASN A 317 28.26 -0.23 -10.23
CA ASN A 317 28.36 1.22 -10.44
C ASN A 317 28.49 2.02 -9.14
N LEU A 318 28.47 1.35 -7.98
CA LEU A 318 28.40 1.98 -6.66
C LEU A 318 29.64 1.63 -5.82
N PRO A 319 30.17 2.57 -5.02
CA PRO A 319 31.22 2.29 -4.05
C PRO A 319 30.64 1.55 -2.83
N VAL A 320 30.25 0.29 -3.02
CA VAL A 320 29.69 -0.58 -1.97
C VAL A 320 30.42 -1.92 -1.90
N THR A 321 30.39 -2.55 -0.73
CA THR A 321 30.95 -3.88 -0.51
C THR A 321 29.87 -4.81 0.06
N PHE A 322 29.65 -5.95 -0.58
CA PHE A 322 28.71 -6.96 -0.08
C PHE A 322 29.19 -7.55 1.25
N GLN A 323 28.27 -7.68 2.19
CA GLN A 323 28.48 -8.26 3.51
C GLN A 323 27.63 -9.52 3.64
N PRO A 324 28.20 -10.73 3.42
CA PRO A 324 27.46 -11.98 3.42
C PRO A 324 26.67 -12.23 4.70
N LYS A 325 27.21 -11.81 5.84
CA LYS A 325 26.55 -11.91 7.15
C LYS A 325 25.14 -11.31 7.15
N TYR A 326 24.98 -10.15 6.53
CA TYR A 326 23.73 -9.40 6.52
C TYR A 326 22.93 -9.58 5.23
N GLY A 327 23.56 -10.11 4.17
CA GLY A 327 22.97 -10.16 2.83
C GLY A 327 22.76 -8.78 2.22
N LEU A 328 23.59 -7.81 2.60
CA LEU A 328 23.43 -6.40 2.24
C LEU A 328 24.77 -5.79 1.79
N TYR A 329 24.70 -4.66 1.12
CA TYR A 329 25.87 -3.95 0.59
C TYR A 329 26.17 -2.72 1.42
N PHE A 330 27.36 -2.60 2.00
CA PHE A 330 27.74 -1.46 2.84
C PHE A 330 28.42 -0.38 2.00
N TRP A 331 28.05 0.88 2.23
CA TRP A 331 28.67 2.01 1.55
C TRP A 331 30.12 2.21 2.02
N ASN A 332 31.04 2.38 1.07
CA ASN A 332 32.37 2.88 1.36
C ASN A 332 32.33 4.41 1.46
N THR A 333 32.10 4.92 2.67
CA THR A 333 31.93 6.36 2.93
C THR A 333 33.21 7.18 2.75
N ALA A 334 34.37 6.52 2.65
CA ALA A 334 35.65 7.15 2.36
C ALA A 334 35.87 7.38 0.85
N ASP A 335 35.13 6.70 -0.03
CA ASP A 335 35.21 6.90 -1.47
C ASP A 335 34.58 8.27 -1.85
N PRO A 336 35.29 9.16 -2.57
CA PRO A 336 34.72 10.43 -3.02
C PRO A 336 33.44 10.28 -3.85
N LYS A 337 33.29 9.18 -4.61
CA LYS A 337 32.08 8.90 -5.39
C LYS A 337 30.86 8.68 -4.53
N TYR A 338 31.02 8.17 -3.30
CA TYR A 338 29.90 7.92 -2.40
C TYR A 338 29.10 9.20 -2.18
N LYS A 339 29.77 10.27 -1.73
CA LYS A 339 29.13 11.57 -1.48
C LYS A 339 28.53 12.17 -2.74
N MET A 340 29.23 12.05 -3.88
CA MET A 340 28.71 12.54 -5.17
C MET A 340 27.41 11.83 -5.56
N ILE A 341 27.35 10.50 -5.46
CA ILE A 341 26.17 9.71 -5.82
C ILE A 341 25.00 10.06 -4.89
N VAL A 342 25.15 9.92 -3.57
CA VAL A 342 24.02 10.05 -2.63
C VAL A 342 23.53 11.48 -2.45
N SER A 343 24.30 12.50 -2.84
CA SER A 343 23.87 13.91 -2.79
C SER A 343 23.39 14.45 -4.14
N SER A 344 23.76 13.84 -5.26
CA SER A 344 23.36 14.31 -6.59
C SER A 344 21.90 13.99 -6.93
N PRO A 345 21.34 14.59 -8.00
CA PRO A 345 20.05 14.22 -8.60
C PRO A 345 20.00 12.82 -9.24
N SER A 346 20.89 11.91 -8.84
CA SER A 346 20.94 10.56 -9.39
C SER A 346 19.93 9.62 -8.70
N TYR A 347 19.38 8.68 -9.46
CA TYR A 347 18.33 7.79 -9.01
C TYR A 347 18.46 6.38 -9.60
N LEU A 348 17.85 5.41 -8.92
CA LEU A 348 17.41 4.16 -9.53
C LEU A 348 16.03 4.34 -10.14
N SER A 349 15.87 3.89 -11.37
CA SER A 349 14.59 3.84 -12.08
C SER A 349 14.06 2.42 -12.08
N PHE A 350 12.80 2.25 -11.73
CA PHE A 350 12.06 1.00 -11.80
C PHE A 350 10.96 1.16 -12.83
N THR A 351 11.08 0.47 -13.96
CA THR A 351 10.12 0.56 -15.05
C THR A 351 9.17 -0.63 -14.98
N PHE A 352 7.88 -0.38 -14.85
CA PHE A 352 6.83 -1.38 -14.71
C PHE A 352 5.87 -1.36 -15.88
N ARG A 353 5.14 -2.47 -16.07
CA ARG A 353 3.98 -2.53 -16.97
C ARG A 353 2.85 -1.65 -16.44
N LEU A 354 2.38 -0.70 -17.24
CA LEU A 354 1.29 0.20 -16.87
C LEU A 354 -0.06 -0.45 -17.16
N ASN A 355 -1.00 -0.41 -16.21
CA ASN A 355 -2.39 -0.86 -16.39
C ASN A 355 -2.54 -2.29 -16.95
N SER A 356 -1.63 -3.19 -16.57
CA SER A 356 -1.46 -4.53 -17.18
C SER A 356 -1.37 -4.55 -18.73
N ALA A 357 -1.12 -3.40 -19.37
CA ALA A 357 -1.07 -3.25 -20.82
C ALA A 357 0.33 -3.57 -21.37
N VAL A 358 0.40 -4.41 -22.41
CA VAL A 358 1.68 -4.93 -22.91
C VAL A 358 2.60 -3.83 -23.47
N SER A 359 2.03 -2.77 -24.04
CA SER A 359 2.74 -1.70 -24.75
C SER A 359 2.94 -0.41 -23.95
N GLN A 360 2.54 -0.38 -22.67
CA GLN A 360 2.63 0.81 -21.85
C GLN A 360 3.45 0.54 -20.60
N ASN A 361 4.21 1.54 -20.18
CA ASN A 361 5.04 1.46 -18.99
C ASN A 361 4.89 2.70 -18.11
N ILE A 362 5.31 2.54 -16.86
CA ILE A 362 5.46 3.62 -15.87
C ILE A 362 6.82 3.45 -15.23
N THR A 363 7.50 4.56 -14.95
CA THR A 363 8.79 4.53 -14.25
C THR A 363 8.67 5.25 -12.92
N ILE A 364 9.10 4.57 -11.86
CA ILE A 364 9.29 5.15 -10.54
C ILE A 364 10.77 5.41 -10.32
N LYS A 365 11.11 6.64 -9.96
CA LYS A 365 12.48 7.09 -9.67
C LYS A 365 12.68 7.15 -8.17
N VAL A 366 13.70 6.45 -7.68
CA VAL A 366 14.12 6.42 -6.28
C VAL A 366 15.51 7.07 -6.18
N PRO A 367 15.64 8.30 -5.67
CA PRO A 367 16.93 8.95 -5.48
C PRO A 367 17.89 8.10 -4.65
N PHE A 368 19.17 8.09 -4.99
CA PHE A 368 20.18 7.37 -4.19
C PHE A 368 20.28 7.88 -2.75
N SER A 369 19.89 9.14 -2.53
CA SER A 369 19.78 9.73 -1.20
C SER A 369 18.82 8.96 -0.28
N LEU A 370 17.70 8.44 -0.81
CA LEU A 370 16.75 7.58 -0.08
C LEU A 370 17.24 6.14 0.11
N LEU A 371 18.24 5.73 -0.68
CA LEU A 371 18.84 4.39 -0.66
C LEU A 371 20.15 4.36 0.16
N ASN A 372 20.43 5.43 0.89
CA ASN A 372 21.54 5.57 1.83
C ASN A 372 21.04 5.35 3.27
N LEU A 373 20.56 4.14 3.56
CA LEU A 373 19.94 3.78 4.83
C LEU A 373 20.98 3.39 5.88
N THR A 374 20.58 3.38 7.16
CA THR A 374 21.46 3.04 8.29
C THR A 374 20.96 1.77 8.98
N LEU A 375 21.80 0.74 9.06
CA LEU A 375 21.59 -0.39 9.97
C LEU A 375 21.97 0.01 11.40
N THR A 376 21.17 -0.36 12.38
CA THR A 376 21.40 -0.09 13.81
C THR A 376 21.12 -1.34 14.66
N SER A 377 21.27 -1.19 15.98
CA SER A 377 20.95 -2.26 16.95
C SER A 377 19.48 -2.68 16.83
N PRO A 378 19.15 -3.99 16.87
CA PRO A 378 20.02 -5.11 17.26
C PRO A 378 20.71 -5.83 16.08
N ILE A 379 20.52 -5.37 14.84
CA ILE A 379 21.15 -6.01 13.66
C ILE A 379 22.67 -5.84 13.72
N ILE A 380 23.14 -4.65 14.08
CA ILE A 380 24.57 -4.31 14.16
C ILE A 380 24.84 -3.41 15.36
N SER A 381 26.02 -3.54 15.98
CA SER A 381 26.42 -2.75 17.15
C SER A 381 26.82 -1.31 16.80
N THR A 382 27.45 -1.11 15.64
CA THR A 382 27.87 0.21 15.15
C THR A 382 26.97 0.64 14.00
N PRO A 383 26.26 1.79 14.11
CA PRO A 383 25.45 2.30 13.02
C PRO A 383 26.22 2.35 11.69
N THR A 384 25.71 1.67 10.67
CA THR A 384 26.43 1.47 9.40
C THR A 384 25.54 1.79 8.22
N LEU A 385 26.05 2.63 7.30
CA LEU A 385 25.34 3.01 6.08
C LEU A 385 25.40 1.88 5.05
N TYR A 386 24.24 1.56 4.48
CA TYR A 386 24.09 0.46 3.53
C TYR A 386 23.15 0.82 2.37
N PHE A 387 23.32 0.09 1.28
CA PHE A 387 22.45 0.11 0.11
C PHE A 387 21.47 -1.08 0.19
N PRO A 388 20.15 -0.84 0.16
CA PRO A 388 19.14 -1.84 0.55
C PRO A 388 18.74 -2.81 -0.58
N CYS A 389 19.70 -3.27 -1.39
CA CYS A 389 19.46 -4.39 -2.30
C CYS A 389 19.76 -5.70 -1.58
N PHE A 390 18.74 -6.54 -1.44
CA PHE A 390 18.87 -7.87 -0.85
C PHE A 390 18.80 -8.90 -1.98
N PRO A 391 19.87 -9.67 -2.24
CA PRO A 391 19.86 -10.65 -3.31
C PRO A 391 19.07 -11.89 -2.88
N GLY A 392 17.87 -12.03 -3.43
CA GLY A 392 16.98 -13.13 -3.12
C GLY A 392 15.52 -12.69 -3.05
N GLN A 393 14.66 -13.66 -2.77
CA GLN A 393 13.24 -13.44 -2.55
C GLN A 393 12.99 -13.24 -1.05
N VAL A 394 11.85 -12.63 -0.74
CA VAL A 394 11.31 -12.71 0.61
C VAL A 394 10.97 -14.18 0.90
N PRO A 395 11.11 -14.69 2.14
CA PRO A 395 10.60 -16.02 2.48
C PRO A 395 9.14 -16.16 2.01
N GLY A 396 8.79 -17.28 1.38
CA GLY A 396 7.47 -17.45 0.73
C GLY A 396 7.46 -17.24 -0.79
N GLY A 397 8.56 -16.75 -1.40
CA GLY A 397 8.88 -17.09 -2.80
C GLY A 397 8.58 -16.05 -3.88
N ILE A 398 8.44 -14.76 -3.54
CA ILE A 398 8.34 -13.67 -4.53
C ILE A 398 9.39 -12.59 -4.30
N PHE A 399 9.90 -12.01 -5.39
CA PHE A 399 10.73 -10.81 -5.32
C PHE A 399 9.85 -9.62 -4.92
N SER A 400 10.32 -8.80 -4.00
CA SER A 400 9.50 -7.74 -3.40
C SER A 400 10.22 -6.41 -3.33
N LEU A 401 9.50 -5.33 -3.60
CA LEU A 401 9.95 -3.96 -3.42
C LEU A 401 9.39 -3.43 -2.10
N GLY A 402 10.27 -3.36 -1.11
CA GLY A 402 9.94 -3.01 0.27
C GLY A 402 9.83 -1.51 0.56
N ARG A 403 9.90 -1.17 1.84
CA ARG A 403 9.90 0.23 2.33
C ARG A 403 10.96 1.08 1.66
N SER A 404 12.14 0.54 1.37
CA SER A 404 13.21 1.26 0.66
C SER A 404 12.75 1.85 -0.68
N PHE A 405 11.91 1.13 -1.44
CA PHE A 405 11.27 1.62 -2.67
C PHE A 405 10.10 2.57 -2.37
N LEU A 406 9.26 2.20 -1.39
CA LEU A 406 8.03 2.93 -1.04
C LEU A 406 8.25 4.32 -0.46
N GLN A 407 9.46 4.66 -0.02
CA GLN A 407 9.80 6.05 0.30
C GLN A 407 9.55 6.99 -0.89
N ALA A 408 9.68 6.50 -2.13
CA ALA A 408 9.49 7.25 -3.36
C ALA A 408 8.28 6.78 -4.19
N ALA A 409 7.43 5.90 -3.66
CA ALA A 409 6.26 5.38 -4.37
C ALA A 409 4.99 5.52 -3.52
N PHE A 410 3.90 5.89 -4.19
CA PHE A 410 2.56 5.87 -3.61
C PHE A 410 1.90 4.53 -3.91
N VAL A 411 1.19 3.99 -2.92
CA VAL A 411 0.36 2.78 -3.06
C VAL A 411 -1.06 3.11 -2.63
N GLY A 412 -2.05 2.74 -3.44
CA GLY A 412 -3.45 2.72 -3.04
C GLY A 412 -4.08 1.38 -3.36
N VAL A 413 -5.15 1.01 -2.66
CA VAL A 413 -5.90 -0.22 -2.94
C VAL A 413 -7.38 0.05 -2.80
N ASN A 414 -8.17 -0.43 -3.76
CA ASN A 414 -9.62 -0.51 -3.68
C ASN A 414 -10.01 -1.99 -3.53
N TRP A 415 -10.34 -2.41 -2.31
CA TRP A 415 -10.72 -3.79 -1.98
C TRP A 415 -12.15 -4.14 -2.40
N GLN A 416 -12.90 -3.22 -3.01
CA GLN A 416 -14.29 -3.46 -3.37
C GLN A 416 -14.41 -4.64 -4.34
N SER A 417 -15.18 -5.66 -3.94
CA SER A 417 -15.47 -6.83 -4.76
C SER A 417 -16.05 -6.43 -6.12
N GLY A 418 -15.53 -7.01 -7.20
CA GLY A 418 -15.95 -6.77 -8.58
C GLY A 418 -15.18 -5.68 -9.33
N ASN A 419 -14.43 -4.81 -8.64
CA ASN A 419 -13.54 -3.78 -9.24
C ASN A 419 -12.16 -3.73 -8.56
N SER A 420 -11.74 -4.87 -8.02
CA SER A 420 -10.51 -5.12 -7.25
C SER A 420 -9.23 -4.65 -7.95
N VAL A 421 -8.74 -3.47 -7.58
CA VAL A 421 -7.50 -2.90 -8.14
C VAL A 421 -6.62 -2.27 -7.07
N TRP A 422 -5.32 -2.21 -7.34
CA TRP A 422 -4.35 -1.41 -6.60
C TRP A 422 -3.63 -0.43 -7.52
N PHE A 423 -3.19 0.67 -6.94
CA PHE A 423 -2.63 1.82 -7.62
C PHE A 423 -1.16 2.00 -7.25
N LEU A 424 -0.31 2.25 -8.26
CA LEU A 424 1.10 2.62 -8.09
C LEU A 424 1.38 3.94 -8.81
N ALA A 425 2.01 4.89 -8.12
CA ALA A 425 2.45 6.16 -8.71
C ALA A 425 3.76 6.64 -8.07
N GLN A 426 4.39 7.63 -8.72
CA GLN A 426 5.56 8.30 -8.15
C GLN A 426 5.13 9.13 -6.94
N ALA A 427 5.84 9.00 -5.82
CA ALA A 427 5.64 9.85 -4.66
C ALA A 427 6.57 11.08 -4.69
N PRO A 428 6.18 12.19 -4.03
CA PRO A 428 6.95 13.43 -4.02
C PRO A 428 8.13 13.39 -3.04
N GLY A 429 9.04 14.35 -3.21
CA GLY A 429 10.18 14.64 -2.34
C GLY A 429 9.86 15.57 -1.17
N PRO A 430 10.89 16.11 -0.49
CA PRO A 430 10.72 16.88 0.75
C PRO A 430 9.95 18.20 0.62
N ASN A 431 9.94 18.84 -0.55
CA ASN A 431 9.13 20.05 -0.79
C ASN A 431 7.66 19.74 -1.11
N THR A 432 7.14 18.60 -0.66
CA THR A 432 5.71 18.31 -0.78
C THR A 432 4.91 19.33 0.04
N PRO A 433 3.83 19.92 -0.51
CA PRO A 433 2.93 20.75 0.28
C PRO A 433 2.50 20.05 1.57
N THR A 434 2.61 20.74 2.70
CA THR A 434 2.17 20.21 4.01
C THR A 434 0.65 20.08 4.10
N THR A 435 -0.07 20.82 3.25
CA THR A 435 -1.52 20.71 3.10
C THR A 435 -1.86 19.44 2.33
N ILE A 436 -2.50 18.50 3.01
CA ILE A 436 -3.03 17.29 2.39
C ILE A 436 -4.20 17.62 1.44
N ALA A 437 -4.38 16.81 0.41
CA ALA A 437 -5.51 16.88 -0.52
C ALA A 437 -6.29 15.55 -0.56
N PRO A 438 -7.04 15.19 0.50
CA PRO A 438 -7.81 13.96 0.53
C PRO A 438 -8.86 13.93 -0.57
N THR A 439 -8.78 12.89 -1.39
CA THR A 439 -9.66 12.63 -2.52
C THR A 439 -10.28 11.26 -2.34
N PRO A 440 -11.61 11.12 -2.45
CA PRO A 440 -12.27 9.83 -2.28
C PRO A 440 -11.89 8.87 -3.40
N ILE A 441 -11.83 7.59 -3.06
CA ILE A 441 -11.92 6.48 -4.02
C ILE A 441 -13.35 5.99 -3.90
N GLN A 442 -14.09 5.96 -5.01
CA GLN A 442 -15.44 5.41 -5.03
C GLN A 442 -15.39 3.88 -5.14
N PRO A 443 -16.43 3.16 -4.69
CA PRO A 443 -16.46 1.69 -4.75
C PRO A 443 -16.19 1.12 -6.16
N THR A 444 -16.57 1.83 -7.21
CA THR A 444 -16.39 1.41 -8.61
C THR A 444 -15.13 1.95 -9.28
N ASP A 445 -14.34 2.77 -8.59
CA ASP A 445 -13.17 3.40 -9.19
C ASP A 445 -12.08 2.35 -9.46
N ASN A 446 -11.67 2.29 -10.72
CA ASN A 446 -10.56 1.47 -11.21
C ASN A 446 -9.33 2.30 -11.60
N SER A 447 -9.36 3.61 -11.33
CA SER A 447 -8.29 4.57 -11.55
C SER A 447 -8.39 5.70 -10.54
N ILE A 448 -7.28 6.40 -10.31
CA ILE A 448 -7.23 7.60 -9.46
C ILE A 448 -6.54 8.74 -10.21
N ILE A 449 -6.74 9.97 -9.73
CA ILE A 449 -6.27 11.19 -10.38
C ILE A 449 -4.95 11.60 -9.74
N SER A 450 -3.92 11.86 -10.55
CA SER A 450 -2.66 12.41 -10.07
C SER A 450 -2.77 13.90 -9.74
N SER A 451 -1.85 14.41 -8.94
CA SER A 451 -1.61 15.86 -8.87
C SER A 451 -0.93 16.37 -10.15
N THR A 452 -0.90 17.70 -10.29
CA THR A 452 -0.14 18.40 -11.34
C THR A 452 1.29 18.72 -10.93
N THR A 453 1.73 18.27 -9.75
CA THR A 453 3.05 18.57 -9.20
C THR A 453 4.14 17.82 -9.95
N VAL A 454 5.21 18.52 -10.32
CA VAL A 454 6.37 17.93 -11.01
C VAL A 454 7.33 17.34 -9.97
N TRP A 455 7.73 16.08 -10.16
CA TRP A 455 8.59 15.36 -9.22
C TRP A 455 9.92 16.08 -8.95
N ALA A 456 10.62 16.55 -9.99
CA ALA A 456 11.89 17.24 -9.84
C ALA A 456 11.79 18.49 -8.93
N ASP A 457 10.69 19.25 -9.03
CA ASP A 457 10.47 20.44 -8.21
C ASP A 457 10.32 20.09 -6.72
N THR A 458 9.73 18.92 -6.43
CA THR A 458 9.58 18.44 -5.03
C THR A 458 10.90 18.07 -4.37
N TRP A 459 11.98 17.92 -5.15
CA TRP A 459 13.34 17.64 -4.68
C TRP A 459 14.30 18.82 -4.82
N SER A 460 13.86 19.93 -5.40
CA SER A 460 14.68 21.12 -5.59
C SER A 460 15.29 21.60 -4.27
N GLY A 461 16.61 21.86 -4.26
CA GLY A 461 17.34 22.26 -3.05
C GLY A 461 17.74 21.12 -2.09
N PHE A 462 17.30 19.88 -2.33
CA PHE A 462 17.76 18.69 -1.59
C PHE A 462 18.85 17.91 -2.32
N TRP A 463 19.15 18.29 -3.56
CA TRP A 463 20.23 17.71 -4.35
C TRP A 463 21.37 18.71 -4.56
N THR A 464 22.58 18.18 -4.64
CA THR A 464 23.77 18.89 -5.13
C THR A 464 23.89 18.67 -6.64
N ILE A 465 23.51 19.66 -7.44
CA ILE A 465 23.67 19.61 -8.90
C ILE A 465 25.16 19.63 -9.23
N LEU A 466 25.62 18.65 -9.99
CA LEU A 466 27.01 18.55 -10.41
C LEU A 466 27.22 19.35 -11.71
N ASP A 467 28.35 20.03 -11.81
CA ASP A 467 28.74 20.78 -13.01
C ASP A 467 29.20 19.84 -14.12
N ASN A 468 28.84 20.14 -15.36
CA ASN A 468 29.42 19.44 -16.51
C ASN A 468 30.91 19.79 -16.59
N PRO A 469 31.81 18.82 -16.81
CA PRO A 469 33.21 19.11 -17.01
C PRO A 469 33.33 20.02 -18.22
N THR A 470 33.57 21.31 -17.96
CA THR A 470 33.82 22.28 -19.02
C THR A 470 35.22 21.94 -19.53
N SER A 471 35.37 21.69 -20.83
CA SER A 471 36.71 21.69 -21.44
C SER A 471 37.41 22.97 -21.00
N ALA A 472 38.51 22.81 -20.26
CA ALA A 472 39.27 23.93 -19.73
C ALA A 472 39.79 24.78 -20.90
N ASN A 473 39.05 25.82 -21.27
CA ASN A 473 39.60 26.89 -22.07
C ASN A 473 40.43 27.75 -21.12
N THR A 474 41.74 27.57 -21.24
CA THR A 474 42.75 28.49 -20.76
C THR A 474 42.43 29.87 -21.33
N SER A 475 41.98 30.79 -20.47
CA SER A 475 42.13 32.21 -20.76
C SER A 475 42.37 32.96 -19.45
N THR A 476 43.48 33.68 -19.50
CA THR A 476 44.06 34.60 -18.54
C THR A 476 43.06 35.58 -17.94
N GLY A 477 43.25 35.89 -16.65
CA GLY A 477 42.29 36.61 -15.84
C GLY A 477 42.06 38.08 -16.18
N ASN A 478 40.98 38.62 -15.63
CA ASN A 478 41.02 39.82 -14.79
C ASN A 478 39.67 40.09 -14.08
N THR A 479 39.80 40.47 -12.81
CA THR A 479 38.94 41.34 -11.98
C THR A 479 37.46 41.02 -11.73
N ALA A 480 37.16 41.00 -10.43
CA ALA A 480 35.86 40.94 -9.80
C ALA A 480 34.91 42.06 -10.23
N GLN A 481 33.62 41.74 -10.39
CA GLN A 481 32.55 42.66 -10.03
C GLN A 481 31.25 41.96 -9.65
N SER A 482 30.71 42.47 -8.54
CA SER A 482 29.43 42.18 -7.86
C SER A 482 28.19 42.29 -8.75
N GLY A 483 27.22 41.39 -8.49
CA GLY A 483 25.78 41.69 -8.42
C GLY A 483 25.06 42.16 -9.68
N GLY A 484 24.27 41.26 -10.30
CA GLY A 484 23.39 41.62 -11.43
C GLY A 484 22.06 40.85 -11.41
N LYS A 485 21.00 41.55 -10.99
CA LYS A 485 19.59 41.13 -11.06
C LYS A 485 19.16 40.85 -12.51
N LEU A 486 18.32 39.84 -12.71
CA LEU A 486 17.64 39.53 -13.96
C LEU A 486 16.76 40.71 -14.44
N SER A 487 16.98 41.12 -15.70
CA SER A 487 16.26 42.20 -16.37
C SER A 487 14.87 41.75 -16.86
N LYS A 488 13.85 42.52 -16.48
CA LYS A 488 12.48 42.46 -17.01
C LYS A 488 12.46 43.04 -18.43
N ALA A 489 12.68 42.22 -19.46
CA ALA A 489 12.44 42.61 -20.85
C ALA A 489 12.29 41.40 -21.79
N ALA A 490 11.17 40.68 -21.70
CA ALA A 490 10.69 39.78 -22.75
C ALA A 490 9.19 39.42 -22.56
N ILE A 491 8.35 40.41 -22.22
CA ILE A 491 6.88 40.27 -22.27
C ILE A 491 6.36 41.36 -23.19
N GLY A 492 6.00 40.98 -24.41
CA GLY A 492 5.42 41.89 -25.39
C GLY A 492 5.37 41.24 -26.76
N GLY A 493 4.30 40.47 -27.04
CA GLY A 493 4.08 39.98 -28.40
C GLY A 493 3.24 38.71 -28.60
N ILE A 494 2.34 38.31 -27.68
CA ILE A 494 1.35 37.24 -27.98
C ILE A 494 -0.01 37.61 -27.37
N CYS A 495 -0.73 38.57 -28.00
CA CYS A 495 -2.11 38.90 -27.60
C CYS A 495 -3.10 39.00 -28.78
N ALA A 496 -2.77 38.56 -29.99
CA ALA A 496 -3.72 38.62 -31.12
C ALA A 496 -4.07 37.26 -31.78
N ALA A 497 -3.33 36.18 -31.50
CA ALA A 497 -3.53 34.89 -32.17
C ALA A 497 -4.48 33.90 -31.43
N VAL A 498 -4.67 34.07 -30.12
CA VAL A 498 -5.42 33.09 -29.29
C VAL A 498 -6.94 33.24 -29.43
N ALA A 499 -7.44 34.46 -29.67
CA ALA A 499 -8.87 34.72 -29.78
C ALA A 499 -9.50 34.11 -31.06
N VAL A 500 -8.76 34.08 -32.17
CA VAL A 500 -9.26 33.56 -33.46
C VAL A 500 -9.32 32.02 -33.45
N CYS A 501 -8.34 31.36 -32.83
CA CYS A 501 -8.32 29.89 -32.73
C CYS A 501 -9.43 29.34 -31.83
N LEU A 502 -9.79 30.04 -30.75
CA LEU A 502 -10.86 29.61 -29.84
C LEU A 502 -12.26 29.70 -30.49
N ILE A 503 -12.50 30.72 -31.32
CA ILE A 503 -13.78 30.87 -32.03
C ILE A 503 -13.93 29.79 -33.12
N ALA A 504 -12.86 29.47 -33.86
CA ALA A 504 -12.87 28.41 -34.86
C ALA A 504 -13.11 27.01 -34.24
N ALA A 505 -12.50 26.73 -33.07
CA ALA A 505 -12.72 25.49 -32.35
C ALA A 505 -14.16 25.35 -31.84
N LEU A 506 -14.76 26.44 -31.34
CA LEU A 506 -16.15 26.46 -30.86
C LEU A 506 -17.16 26.23 -32.00
N VAL A 507 -16.96 26.85 -33.16
CA VAL A 507 -17.84 26.66 -34.33
C VAL A 507 -17.74 25.22 -34.85
N THR A 508 -16.52 24.67 -34.91
CA THR A 508 -16.29 23.29 -35.35
C THR A 508 -16.90 22.28 -34.38
N GLY A 509 -16.75 22.50 -33.06
CA GLY A 509 -17.38 21.67 -32.03
C GLY A 509 -18.90 21.70 -32.09
N CYS A 510 -19.51 22.86 -32.36
CA CYS A 510 -20.96 23.01 -32.46
C CYS A 510 -21.54 22.29 -33.69
N LEU A 511 -20.84 22.31 -34.83
CA LEU A 511 -21.24 21.60 -36.05
C LEU A 511 -21.12 20.08 -35.91
N LEU A 512 -20.09 19.58 -35.24
CA LEU A 512 -19.92 18.14 -34.97
C LEU A 512 -20.95 17.63 -33.94
N TYR A 513 -21.30 18.44 -32.94
CA TYR A 513 -22.34 18.11 -31.97
C TYR A 513 -23.73 17.99 -32.62
N LYS A 514 -24.06 18.86 -33.58
CA LYS A 514 -25.33 18.77 -34.33
C LYS A 514 -25.41 17.54 -35.25
N ARG A 515 -24.28 17.04 -35.78
CA ARG A 515 -24.27 15.83 -36.64
C ARG A 515 -24.39 14.53 -35.85
N ARG A 516 -24.13 14.53 -34.54
CA ARG A 516 -24.24 13.32 -33.69
C ARG A 516 -25.63 13.04 -33.13
N LYS A 517 -26.59 13.97 -33.26
CA LYS A 517 -27.98 13.78 -32.76
C LYS A 517 -28.97 13.15 -33.75
N GLY A 518 -28.51 12.70 -34.92
CA GLY A 518 -29.36 12.04 -35.91
C GLY A 518 -28.93 10.61 -36.19
N LYS A 519 -29.22 9.66 -35.29
CA LYS A 519 -29.41 8.21 -35.56
C LYS A 519 -29.76 7.45 -34.26
N PRO A 520 -30.94 6.81 -34.17
CA PRO A 520 -31.25 5.82 -33.13
C PRO A 520 -30.50 4.50 -33.40
N ALA A 521 -30.07 3.83 -32.33
CA ALA A 521 -29.48 2.49 -32.38
C ALA A 521 -30.59 1.42 -32.29
N GLU A 522 -30.50 0.41 -33.15
CA GLU A 522 -31.38 -0.77 -33.21
C GLU A 522 -30.74 -1.96 -32.47
N LEU A 523 -31.59 -2.82 -31.90
CA LEU A 523 -31.27 -3.85 -30.89
C LEU A 523 -31.34 -5.28 -31.49
N ASN A 524 -30.43 -6.16 -31.03
CA ASN A 524 -30.55 -7.63 -30.84
C ASN A 524 -30.48 -8.60 -32.06
N PRO A 525 -30.29 -9.95 -31.89
CA PRO A 525 -29.83 -10.74 -30.72
C PRO A 525 -28.90 -11.98 -31.01
N THR A 526 -28.45 -12.62 -29.91
CA THR A 526 -28.22 -14.07 -29.67
C THR A 526 -27.11 -14.87 -30.37
N SER A 527 -26.26 -15.51 -29.56
CA SER A 527 -25.92 -16.93 -29.75
C SER A 527 -25.65 -17.60 -28.40
N ALA A 528 -26.32 -18.73 -28.16
CA ALA A 528 -26.16 -19.64 -27.03
C ALA A 528 -25.58 -20.97 -27.54
N ALA A 529 -24.66 -21.58 -26.79
CA ALA A 529 -24.37 -23.03 -26.78
C ALA A 529 -23.44 -23.32 -25.59
N HIS A 530 -23.96 -23.87 -24.49
CA HIS A 530 -23.98 -25.30 -24.13
C HIS A 530 -22.65 -25.85 -23.56
N HIS A 531 -22.60 -25.92 -22.22
CA HIS A 531 -21.71 -26.80 -21.47
C HIS A 531 -22.39 -28.16 -21.26
N HIS A 532 -21.65 -29.24 -21.54
CA HIS A 532 -22.03 -30.61 -21.24
C HIS A 532 -21.37 -31.01 -19.91
N VAL A 533 -22.19 -31.33 -18.90
CA VAL A 533 -21.75 -32.01 -17.66
C VAL A 533 -22.22 -33.46 -17.79
N GLN A 534 -21.32 -34.39 -17.48
CA GLN A 534 -21.59 -35.82 -17.46
C GLN A 534 -21.67 -36.26 -16.00
N SER A 535 -22.83 -36.78 -15.62
CA SER A 535 -23.14 -37.39 -14.33
C SER A 535 -22.71 -38.86 -14.30
N GLN A 536 -22.20 -39.31 -13.15
CA GLN A 536 -22.11 -40.73 -12.79
C GLN A 536 -22.85 -40.95 -11.47
N GLU A 537 -23.83 -41.85 -11.53
CA GLU A 537 -24.57 -42.41 -10.39
C GLU A 537 -23.70 -43.40 -9.60
N MET A 538 -23.87 -43.46 -8.27
CA MET A 538 -23.88 -44.74 -7.57
C MET A 538 -24.83 -44.70 -6.35
N SER A 539 -25.57 -45.80 -6.23
CA SER A 539 -26.70 -46.10 -5.32
C SER A 539 -26.30 -46.34 -3.84
N PRO A 540 -27.27 -46.54 -2.92
CA PRO A 540 -27.18 -46.16 -1.52
C PRO A 540 -27.01 -47.35 -0.56
N GLU A 541 -26.56 -47.06 0.66
CA GLU A 541 -26.85 -47.86 1.85
C GLU A 541 -27.24 -46.94 3.00
N GLY A 542 -28.42 -47.20 3.58
CA GLY A 542 -28.96 -46.47 4.72
C GLY A 542 -28.59 -47.11 6.04
N GLN A 543 -28.55 -46.30 7.11
CA GLN A 543 -28.89 -46.75 8.45
C GLN A 543 -29.62 -45.63 9.20
N ASP A 544 -30.68 -46.08 9.87
CA ASP A 544 -31.68 -45.35 10.62
C ASP A 544 -31.21 -45.21 12.08
N TYR A 545 -31.29 -44.02 12.68
CA TYR A 545 -31.19 -43.85 14.13
C TYR A 545 -32.16 -42.80 14.65
N THR A 546 -32.69 -43.16 15.81
CA THR A 546 -33.96 -42.77 16.42
C THR A 546 -33.97 -41.41 17.11
N ARG A 547 -35.17 -40.82 17.05
CA ARG A 547 -35.74 -39.70 17.80
C ARG A 547 -35.45 -39.70 19.31
N SER A 548 -34.90 -38.60 19.81
CA SER A 548 -35.19 -37.97 21.11
C SER A 548 -34.93 -36.46 20.93
N GLY A 549 -35.76 -35.49 21.30
CA GLY A 549 -36.89 -35.49 22.19
C GLY A 549 -36.64 -34.60 23.40
N TYR A 550 -36.18 -33.34 23.23
CA TYR A 550 -36.36 -32.22 24.17
C TYR A 550 -36.02 -30.90 23.44
N GLY A 551 -37.00 -29.98 23.35
CA GLY A 551 -36.79 -28.61 22.85
C GLY A 551 -36.27 -27.68 23.93
N PRO A 552 -35.85 -26.46 23.55
CA PRO A 552 -36.54 -25.29 24.12
C PRO A 552 -36.87 -24.18 23.12
N GLN A 553 -38.08 -23.65 23.32
CA GLN A 553 -38.69 -22.34 23.04
C GLN A 553 -38.04 -21.36 22.05
N GLU A 554 -38.85 -21.00 21.05
CA GLU A 554 -38.68 -19.86 20.16
C GLU A 554 -38.94 -18.51 20.85
N LEU A 555 -38.19 -17.49 20.41
CA LEU A 555 -38.54 -16.08 20.55
C LEU A 555 -38.83 -15.50 19.15
N SER A 556 -39.96 -14.81 19.10
CA SER A 556 -40.70 -14.28 17.95
C SER A 556 -39.87 -13.67 16.81
N THR A 557 -40.09 -14.18 15.60
CA THR A 557 -39.72 -13.54 14.34
C THR A 557 -40.83 -12.60 13.88
N GLU A 558 -40.58 -11.29 13.93
CA GLU A 558 -41.35 -10.34 13.11
C GLU A 558 -40.72 -10.26 11.72
N ARG A 559 -41.55 -10.59 10.73
CA ARG A 559 -41.20 -10.90 9.35
C ARG A 559 -41.00 -9.62 8.54
N ALA A 560 -39.75 -9.33 8.14
CA ALA A 560 -39.47 -8.39 7.06
C ALA A 560 -39.51 -9.11 5.69
N PRO A 561 -40.06 -8.49 4.63
CA PRO A 561 -40.38 -9.19 3.39
C PRO A 561 -39.15 -9.51 2.53
N LYS A 562 -39.12 -10.75 2.02
CA LYS A 562 -38.27 -11.20 0.92
C LYS A 562 -38.69 -10.49 -0.37
N GLU A 563 -37.76 -9.79 -1.00
CA GLU A 563 -37.48 -9.82 -2.45
C GLU A 563 -36.53 -8.68 -2.83
N MET A 564 -35.24 -9.00 -3.00
CA MET A 564 -34.34 -8.46 -4.03
C MET A 564 -32.91 -8.96 -3.74
N TYR A 565 -32.65 -10.24 -4.02
CA TYR A 565 -31.30 -10.72 -4.28
C TYR A 565 -31.31 -11.40 -5.64
N ALA A 566 -30.94 -10.62 -6.67
CA ALA A 566 -30.47 -11.19 -7.91
C ALA A 566 -29.13 -11.88 -7.62
N GLN A 567 -29.03 -13.14 -8.04
CA GLN A 567 -27.82 -13.95 -7.99
C GLN A 567 -26.66 -13.22 -8.68
N MET A 568 -25.62 -12.89 -7.92
CA MET A 568 -24.26 -12.73 -8.45
C MET A 568 -23.34 -13.58 -7.59
N GLY A 569 -22.59 -14.46 -8.25
CA GLY A 569 -21.82 -15.54 -7.64
C GLY A 569 -20.87 -15.03 -6.56
N MET A 570 -21.04 -15.57 -5.35
CA MET A 570 -20.00 -15.57 -4.34
C MET A 570 -18.87 -16.47 -4.86
N ASN A 571 -17.68 -15.91 -5.06
CA ASN A 571 -16.48 -16.72 -5.03
C ASN A 571 -16.33 -17.27 -3.60
N SER A 572 -16.01 -18.55 -3.49
CA SER A 572 -15.86 -19.27 -2.23
C SER A 572 -14.90 -18.53 -1.27
N PRO A 573 -15.16 -18.55 0.05
CA PRO A 573 -14.20 -18.07 1.03
C PRO A 573 -12.90 -18.89 0.92
N VAL A 574 -11.76 -18.24 1.13
CA VAL A 574 -10.50 -18.95 1.30
C VAL A 574 -10.55 -19.70 2.63
N GLU A 575 -10.87 -20.99 2.57
CA GLU A 575 -10.69 -21.91 3.69
C GLU A 575 -9.20 -22.15 3.90
N MET A 576 -8.61 -21.51 4.91
CA MET A 576 -7.33 -21.97 5.44
C MET A 576 -7.60 -23.14 6.38
N TYR A 577 -7.30 -24.36 5.91
CA TYR A 577 -7.24 -25.54 6.75
C TYR A 577 -6.09 -25.37 7.75
N ALA A 578 -6.37 -25.57 9.04
CA ALA A 578 -5.34 -25.66 10.07
C ALA A 578 -4.32 -26.76 9.68
N PRO A 579 -3.01 -26.56 9.91
CA PRO A 579 -2.05 -27.63 9.72
C PRO A 579 -2.42 -28.80 10.64
N VAL A 580 -2.74 -29.94 10.05
CA VAL A 580 -2.93 -31.20 10.78
C VAL A 580 -1.56 -31.61 11.31
N VAL A 581 -1.38 -31.48 12.62
CA VAL A 581 -0.22 -32.04 13.32
C VAL A 581 -0.27 -33.56 13.15
N ARG A 582 0.77 -34.15 12.56
CA ARG A 582 1.13 -35.54 12.82
C ARG A 582 2.21 -35.59 13.88
#